data_AF-K0R3N1-F1
#
_entry.id   AF-K0R3N1-F1
#
_cell.length_a   1.000
_cell.length_b   1.000
_cell.length_c   1.000
_cell.angle_alpha   90.00
_cell.angle_beta   90.00
_cell.angle_gamma   90.00
#
_symmetry.space_group_name_H-M   'P 1'
#
loop_
_entity.id
_entity.type
_entity.pdbx_description
1 polymer ?
#
loop_
_entity_poly.entity_id
_entity_poly.type
_entity_poly.pdbx_seq_one_letter_code
_entity_poly.pdbx_strand_id
1 'polypeptide(L)'
;NKDLAGKDAIFDVTILSASRRILPEVTDEFAAQVRPGLTADGLRDELKKAVDTQDAQEYAGARNEVLGKALSDVMDVDVPDTLVTNQAREKYALMMTDMRDNGMADEEIKKLISPENFEKYKDICKADIVRDFKISMAVDEIARLESIQVPGYQIDEQIQSLKDQAAKEGQDTSEMDNEQMRRKVESTLERRMVYDFLAEVADLEVEYVEEEFDEALMEKLAAESLAREEAQESAGGEVAAAEEPQAAVEEPPEAAAEEPAQAEATIEPEPAQPEAESVIGDGPASSKDEDVDLTSQVIMNFMNSQEDEEGIVDDDEDDDDE
;
A
#
# COMPACT_ATOMS: atom_id res chain seq x y z
N ASN A 1 -13.99 27.10 1.94
CA ASN A 1 -14.52 28.45 1.60
C ASN A 1 -15.74 28.78 2.47
N LYS A 2 -15.58 29.50 3.59
CA LYS A 2 -16.68 29.84 4.52
C LYS A 2 -17.54 31.03 4.02
N ASP A 3 -17.02 31.84 3.10
CA ASP A 3 -17.62 33.13 2.73
C ASP A 3 -18.76 33.05 1.71
N LEU A 4 -18.95 31.88 1.09
CA LEU A 4 -19.98 31.60 0.07
C LEU A 4 -21.09 30.66 0.57
N ALA A 5 -20.96 30.14 1.80
CA ALA A 5 -21.93 29.21 2.36
C ALA A 5 -23.28 29.92 2.61
N GLY A 6 -24.36 29.41 1.99
CA GLY A 6 -25.72 29.87 2.20
C GLY A 6 -26.13 31.15 1.46
N LYS A 7 -25.34 31.60 0.47
CA LYS A 7 -25.67 32.74 -0.39
C LYS A 7 -26.14 32.25 -1.76
N ASP A 8 -27.23 32.82 -2.25
CA ASP A 8 -27.72 32.54 -3.60
C ASP A 8 -26.73 33.08 -4.65
N ALA A 9 -26.26 32.20 -5.53
CA ALA A 9 -25.33 32.54 -6.61
C ALA A 9 -25.99 32.33 -7.97
N ILE A 10 -25.77 33.26 -8.89
CA ILE A 10 -26.17 33.14 -10.29
C ILE A 10 -24.88 32.94 -11.09
N PHE A 11 -24.76 31.79 -11.74
CA PHE A 11 -23.64 31.48 -12.62
C PHE A 11 -24.06 31.76 -14.06
N ASP A 12 -23.57 32.87 -14.62
CA ASP A 12 -23.68 33.15 -16.05
C ASP A 12 -22.62 32.32 -16.79
N VAL A 13 -22.96 31.06 -17.09
CA VAL A 13 -22.09 30.12 -17.79
C VAL A 13 -22.33 30.22 -19.29
N THR A 14 -21.28 30.53 -20.05
CA THR A 14 -21.30 30.46 -21.52
C THR A 14 -20.65 29.15 -21.96
N ILE A 15 -21.45 28.27 -22.56
CA ILE A 15 -20.96 26.96 -23.03
C ILE A 15 -20.17 27.17 -24.33
N LEU A 16 -18.85 26.95 -24.27
CA LEU A 16 -17.96 27.10 -25.41
C LEU A 16 -17.95 25.86 -26.31
N SER A 17 -17.97 24.67 -25.72
CA SER A 17 -18.06 23.40 -26.44
C SER A 17 -18.75 22.35 -25.58
N ALA A 18 -19.35 21.34 -26.22
CA ALA A 18 -19.95 20.19 -25.56
C ALA A 18 -19.43 18.93 -26.22
N SER A 19 -18.71 18.11 -25.47
CA SER A 19 -18.11 16.86 -25.93
C SER A 19 -18.74 15.69 -25.18
N ARG A 20 -18.86 14.54 -25.84
CA ARG A 20 -19.40 13.31 -25.25
C ARG A 20 -18.25 12.32 -25.05
N ARG A 21 -18.08 11.81 -23.83
CA ARG A 21 -17.17 10.68 -23.57
C ARG A 21 -17.74 9.41 -24.22
N ILE A 22 -16.92 8.77 -25.05
CA ILE A 22 -17.21 7.47 -25.68
C ILE A 22 -16.12 6.54 -25.18
N LEU A 23 -16.50 5.40 -24.61
CA LEU A 23 -15.51 4.40 -24.19
C LEU A 23 -14.77 3.89 -25.43
N PRO A 24 -13.43 3.99 -25.47
CA PRO A 24 -12.66 3.41 -26.54
C PRO A 24 -12.72 1.88 -26.48
N GLU A 25 -12.59 1.23 -27.62
CA GLU A 25 -12.38 -0.22 -27.65
C GLU A 25 -10.99 -0.55 -27.09
N VAL A 26 -10.87 -1.66 -26.38
CA VAL A 26 -9.59 -2.14 -25.83
C VAL A 26 -8.76 -2.71 -26.98
N THR A 27 -8.06 -1.82 -27.68
CA THR A 27 -7.13 -2.11 -28.79
C THR A 27 -5.68 -1.85 -28.37
N ASP A 28 -4.73 -2.31 -29.16
CA ASP A 28 -3.30 -2.07 -28.91
C ASP A 28 -2.95 -0.58 -28.89
N GLU A 29 -3.68 0.25 -29.65
CA GLU A 29 -3.52 1.71 -29.62
C GLU A 29 -3.94 2.31 -28.28
N PHE A 30 -4.99 1.77 -27.66
CA PHE A 30 -5.42 2.18 -26.31
C PHE A 30 -4.43 1.70 -25.24
N ALA A 31 -3.96 0.45 -25.34
CA ALA A 31 -2.94 -0.06 -24.43
C ALA A 31 -1.63 0.75 -24.50
N ALA A 32 -1.23 1.16 -25.70
CA ALA A 32 -0.05 2.01 -25.90
C ALA A 32 -0.18 3.42 -25.29
N GLN A 33 -1.41 3.93 -25.08
CA GLN A 33 -1.65 5.18 -24.35
C GLN A 33 -1.44 5.04 -22.84
N VAL A 34 -1.74 3.85 -22.29
CA VAL A 34 -1.49 3.54 -20.87
C VAL A 34 0.01 3.40 -20.63
N ARG A 35 0.69 2.60 -21.46
CA ARG A 35 2.14 2.41 -21.39
C ARG A 35 2.72 2.16 -22.78
N PRO A 36 3.80 2.87 -23.18
CA PRO A 36 4.46 2.63 -24.46
C PRO A 36 4.86 1.16 -24.62
N GLY A 37 4.40 0.52 -25.70
CA GLY A 37 4.72 -0.88 -26.04
C GLY A 37 3.81 -1.93 -25.39
N LEU A 38 2.74 -1.54 -24.70
CA LEU A 38 1.74 -2.46 -24.16
C LEU A 38 0.71 -2.84 -25.25
N THR A 39 0.33 -4.13 -25.30
CA THR A 39 -0.73 -4.64 -26.18
C THR A 39 -2.05 -4.73 -25.42
N ALA A 40 -3.17 -4.84 -26.13
CA ALA A 40 -4.48 -5.05 -25.53
C ALA A 40 -4.51 -6.30 -24.63
N ASP A 41 -3.83 -7.36 -25.05
CA ASP A 41 -3.72 -8.60 -24.28
C ASP A 41 -2.81 -8.42 -23.05
N GLY A 42 -1.67 -7.73 -23.19
CA GLY A 42 -0.81 -7.41 -22.06
C GLY A 42 -1.49 -6.53 -21.02
N LEU A 43 -2.33 -5.58 -21.44
CA LEU A 43 -3.14 -4.77 -20.53
C LEU A 43 -4.16 -5.63 -19.76
N ARG A 44 -4.79 -6.60 -20.42
CA ARG A 44 -5.73 -7.53 -19.75
C ARG A 44 -5.03 -8.44 -18.76
N ASP A 45 -3.85 -8.96 -19.11
CA ASP A 45 -3.08 -9.82 -18.23
C ASP A 45 -2.57 -9.06 -17.00
N GLU A 46 -2.12 -7.82 -17.16
CA GLU A 46 -1.73 -6.97 -16.03
C GLU A 46 -2.92 -6.61 -15.14
N LEU A 47 -4.06 -6.27 -15.74
CA LEU A 47 -5.29 -6.01 -14.98
C LEU A 47 -5.73 -7.24 -14.22
N LYS A 48 -5.71 -8.42 -14.87
CA LYS A 48 -6.05 -9.67 -14.23
C LYS A 48 -5.11 -9.96 -13.06
N LYS A 49 -3.81 -9.81 -13.26
CA LYS A 49 -2.84 -9.99 -12.17
C LYS A 49 -3.10 -9.02 -11.02
N ALA A 50 -3.38 -7.75 -11.31
CA ALA A 50 -3.67 -6.75 -10.28
C ALA A 50 -4.93 -7.10 -9.47
N VAL A 51 -5.99 -7.56 -10.14
CA VAL A 51 -7.23 -8.01 -9.50
C VAL A 51 -6.98 -9.28 -8.68
N ASP A 52 -6.31 -10.29 -9.25
CA ASP A 52 -5.99 -11.53 -8.55
C ASP A 52 -5.13 -11.26 -7.30
N THR A 53 -4.16 -10.35 -7.37
CA THR A 53 -3.37 -9.92 -6.21
C THR A 53 -4.23 -9.19 -5.19
N GLN A 54 -5.12 -8.27 -5.60
CA GLN A 54 -6.02 -7.57 -4.69
C GLN A 54 -6.96 -8.54 -3.97
N ASP A 55 -7.60 -9.44 -4.71
CA ASP A 55 -8.50 -10.46 -4.17
C ASP A 55 -7.78 -11.36 -3.16
N ALA A 56 -6.53 -11.75 -3.46
CA ALA A 56 -5.72 -12.54 -2.54
C ALA A 56 -5.40 -11.77 -1.24
N GLN A 57 -5.11 -10.47 -1.34
CA GLN A 57 -4.87 -9.61 -0.17
C GLN A 57 -6.12 -9.45 0.70
N GLU A 58 -7.25 -9.17 0.07
CA GLU A 58 -8.54 -9.03 0.77
C GLU A 58 -8.95 -10.34 1.42
N TYR A 59 -8.82 -11.46 0.71
CA TYR A 59 -9.07 -12.79 1.26
C TYR A 59 -8.17 -13.10 2.45
N ALA A 60 -6.85 -12.89 2.33
CA ALA A 60 -5.92 -13.15 3.43
C ALA A 60 -6.20 -12.26 4.65
N GLY A 61 -6.54 -10.99 4.42
CA GLY A 61 -6.94 -10.05 5.47
C GLY A 61 -8.21 -10.50 6.20
N ALA A 62 -9.28 -10.76 5.46
CA ALA A 62 -10.56 -11.23 6.02
C ALA A 62 -10.42 -12.57 6.74
N ARG A 63 -9.69 -13.52 6.15
CA ARG A 63 -9.36 -14.82 6.75
C ARG A 63 -8.65 -14.64 8.09
N ASN A 64 -7.58 -13.85 8.12
CA ASN A 64 -6.79 -13.63 9.33
C ASN A 64 -7.61 -12.90 10.41
N GLU A 65 -8.50 -11.98 10.03
CA GLU A 65 -9.39 -11.30 10.97
C GLU A 65 -10.38 -12.29 11.63
N VAL A 66 -11.00 -13.16 10.85
CA VAL A 66 -11.95 -14.17 11.34
C VAL A 66 -11.24 -15.19 12.24
N LEU A 67 -10.08 -15.69 11.81
CA LEU A 67 -9.26 -16.60 12.61
C LEU A 67 -8.81 -15.93 13.92
N GLY A 68 -8.30 -14.69 13.85
CA GLY A 68 -7.91 -13.93 15.03
C GLY A 68 -9.07 -13.70 15.99
N LYS A 69 -10.26 -13.38 15.47
CA LYS A 69 -11.48 -13.28 16.29
C LYS A 69 -11.76 -14.59 17.02
N ALA A 70 -11.77 -15.72 16.30
CA ALA A 70 -12.04 -17.03 16.87
C ALA A 70 -11.01 -17.39 17.96
N LEU A 71 -9.71 -17.10 17.73
CA LEU A 71 -8.66 -17.28 18.73
C LEU A 71 -8.93 -16.44 19.99
N SER A 72 -9.31 -15.18 19.83
CA SER A 72 -9.58 -14.27 20.95
C SER A 72 -10.78 -14.69 21.80
N ASP A 73 -11.78 -15.32 21.19
CA ASP A 73 -12.99 -15.82 21.86
C ASP A 73 -12.70 -17.11 22.65
N VAL A 74 -11.79 -17.96 22.15
CA VAL A 74 -11.38 -19.20 22.82
C VAL A 74 -10.38 -18.93 23.95
N MET A 75 -9.56 -17.89 23.83
CA MET A 75 -8.55 -17.53 24.84
C MET A 75 -9.16 -16.87 26.09
N ASP A 76 -9.07 -17.58 27.21
CA ASP A 76 -9.40 -17.04 28.54
C ASP A 76 -8.11 -16.62 29.27
N VAL A 77 -7.72 -15.36 29.06
CA VAL A 77 -6.55 -14.73 29.68
C VAL A 77 -6.96 -13.36 30.24
N ASP A 78 -6.58 -13.10 31.49
CA ASP A 78 -6.75 -11.81 32.15
C ASP A 78 -5.55 -10.91 31.83
N VAL A 79 -5.78 -9.83 31.08
CA VAL A 79 -4.75 -8.88 30.66
C VAL A 79 -4.64 -7.76 31.70
N PRO A 80 -3.49 -7.58 32.37
CA PRO A 80 -3.31 -6.53 33.36
C PRO A 80 -3.52 -5.11 32.78
N ASP A 81 -4.18 -4.24 33.54
CA ASP A 81 -4.47 -2.85 33.11
C ASP A 81 -3.19 -2.03 32.82
N THR A 82 -2.06 -2.42 33.41
CA THR A 82 -0.74 -1.82 33.13
C THR A 82 -0.31 -2.07 31.69
N LEU A 83 -0.53 -3.27 31.15
CA LEU A 83 -0.21 -3.58 29.76
C LEU A 83 -1.16 -2.85 28.81
N VAL A 84 -2.46 -2.83 29.14
CA VAL A 84 -3.46 -2.08 28.37
C VAL A 84 -3.10 -0.59 28.31
N THR A 85 -2.70 -0.01 29.43
CA THR A 85 -2.34 1.41 29.51
C THR A 85 -1.09 1.73 28.70
N ASN A 86 -0.09 0.85 28.69
CA ASN A 86 1.12 1.04 27.88
C ASN A 86 0.81 0.97 26.38
N GLN A 87 0.07 -0.06 25.95
CA GLN A 87 -0.34 -0.18 24.55
C GLN A 87 -1.24 0.97 24.09
N ALA A 88 -2.15 1.43 24.96
CA ALA A 88 -2.99 2.59 24.67
C ALA A 88 -2.13 3.86 24.53
N ARG A 89 -1.06 4.01 25.30
CA ARG A 89 -0.14 5.15 25.19
C ARG A 89 0.60 5.14 23.85
N GLU A 90 1.10 3.98 23.42
CA GLU A 90 1.76 3.83 22.11
C GLU A 90 0.80 4.13 20.96
N LYS A 91 -0.40 3.52 20.95
CA LYS A 91 -1.42 3.80 19.92
C LYS A 91 -1.87 5.26 19.93
N TYR A 92 -1.95 5.89 21.11
CA TYR A 92 -2.28 7.31 21.24
C TYR A 92 -1.17 8.21 20.70
N ALA A 93 0.10 7.88 20.93
CA ALA A 93 1.23 8.60 20.37
C ALA A 93 1.23 8.52 18.84
N LEU A 94 1.07 7.32 18.27
CA LEU A 94 0.95 7.11 16.83
C LEU A 94 -0.19 7.93 16.22
N MET A 95 -1.36 7.97 16.88
CA MET A 95 -2.49 8.79 16.44
C MET A 95 -2.16 10.28 16.40
N MET A 96 -1.36 10.78 17.36
CA MET A 96 -0.93 12.18 17.37
C MET A 96 0.11 12.48 16.27
N THR A 97 1.03 11.54 16.02
CA THR A 97 2.00 11.64 14.92
C THR A 97 1.29 11.70 13.58
N ASP A 98 0.36 10.77 13.32
CA ASP A 98 -0.44 10.77 12.09
C ASP A 98 -1.25 12.07 11.92
N MET A 99 -1.81 12.63 13.00
CA MET A 99 -2.46 13.94 12.94
C MET A 99 -1.49 15.07 12.56
N ARG A 100 -0.24 15.01 13.06
CA ARG A 100 0.82 15.98 12.72
C ARG A 100 1.16 15.89 11.24
N ASP A 101 1.33 14.68 10.74
CA ASP A 101 1.75 14.43 9.35
C ASP A 101 0.64 14.78 8.36
N ASN A 102 -0.62 14.62 8.77
CA ASN A 102 -1.80 15.10 8.04
C ASN A 102 -2.00 16.64 8.12
N GLY A 103 -1.06 17.38 8.72
CA GLY A 103 -1.01 18.84 8.69
C GLY A 103 -1.80 19.56 9.78
N MET A 104 -2.16 18.87 10.87
CA MET A 104 -2.75 19.51 12.05
C MET A 104 -1.70 20.36 12.78
N ALA A 105 -2.08 21.56 13.24
CA ALA A 105 -1.14 22.44 13.92
C ALA A 105 -0.72 21.86 15.29
N ASP A 106 0.58 21.93 15.61
CA ASP A 106 1.14 21.43 16.87
C ASP A 106 0.43 21.96 18.12
N GLU A 107 -0.04 23.21 18.09
CA GLU A 107 -0.81 23.79 19.21
C GLU A 107 -2.18 23.14 19.41
N GLU A 108 -2.78 22.61 18.35
CA GLU A 108 -4.06 21.88 18.43
C GLU A 108 -3.81 20.45 18.91
N ILE A 109 -2.75 19.79 18.43
CA ILE A 109 -2.32 18.46 18.91
C ILE A 109 -1.99 18.51 20.41
N LYS A 110 -1.23 19.51 20.86
CA LYS A 110 -0.91 19.70 22.30
C LYS A 110 -2.15 19.90 23.17
N LYS A 111 -3.23 20.49 22.65
CA LYS A 111 -4.51 20.61 23.36
C LYS A 111 -5.25 19.27 23.44
N LEU A 112 -5.05 18.39 22.45
CA LEU A 112 -5.60 17.04 22.47
C LEU A 112 -4.87 16.14 23.46
N ILE A 113 -3.55 16.29 23.61
CA ILE A 113 -2.73 15.57 24.60
C ILE A 113 -3.06 16.06 26.02
N SER A 114 -4.14 15.51 26.58
CA SER A 114 -4.54 15.74 27.97
C SER A 114 -4.84 14.42 28.67
N PRO A 115 -4.64 14.31 30.00
CA PRO A 115 -4.95 13.10 30.75
C PRO A 115 -6.41 12.65 30.59
N GLU A 116 -7.35 13.61 30.52
CA GLU A 116 -8.78 13.31 30.35
C GLU A 116 -9.08 12.71 28.96
N ASN A 117 -8.45 13.23 27.91
CA ASN A 117 -8.61 12.68 26.55
C ASN A 117 -7.96 11.31 26.43
N PHE A 118 -6.80 11.12 27.06
CA PHE A 118 -6.13 9.82 27.11
C PHE A 118 -6.98 8.77 27.84
N GLU A 119 -7.60 9.12 28.96
CA GLU A 119 -8.49 8.20 29.69
C GLU A 119 -9.70 7.79 28.82
N LYS A 120 -10.34 8.75 28.14
CA LYS A 120 -11.44 8.47 27.19
C LYS A 120 -10.98 7.56 26.04
N TYR A 121 -9.81 7.84 25.47
CA TYR A 121 -9.23 7.02 24.41
C TYR A 121 -8.93 5.61 24.90
N LYS A 122 -8.34 5.47 26.09
CA LYS A 122 -8.04 4.18 26.72
C LYS A 122 -9.32 3.37 26.89
N ASP A 123 -10.40 3.97 27.37
CA ASP A 123 -11.67 3.26 27.58
C ASP A 123 -12.29 2.74 26.27
N ILE A 124 -12.14 3.49 25.17
CA ILE A 124 -12.60 3.08 23.84
C ILE A 124 -11.75 1.93 23.31
N CYS A 125 -10.43 2.07 23.33
CA CYS A 125 -9.50 1.11 22.74
C CYS A 125 -9.21 -0.10 23.63
N LYS A 126 -9.62 -0.10 24.91
CA LYS A 126 -9.31 -1.16 25.87
C LYS A 126 -9.78 -2.54 25.39
N ALA A 127 -11.00 -2.63 24.85
CA ALA A 127 -11.53 -3.90 24.36
C ALA A 127 -10.70 -4.45 23.19
N ASP A 128 -10.33 -3.56 22.27
CA ASP A 128 -9.52 -3.92 21.09
C ASP A 128 -8.10 -4.31 21.49
N ILE A 129 -7.46 -3.55 22.38
CA ILE A 129 -6.13 -3.87 22.92
C ILE A 129 -6.13 -5.23 23.63
N VAL A 130 -7.15 -5.52 24.44
CA VAL A 130 -7.26 -6.83 25.11
C VAL A 130 -7.43 -7.94 24.08
N ARG A 131 -8.24 -7.72 23.03
CA ARG A 131 -8.40 -8.67 21.92
C ARG A 131 -7.07 -8.91 21.21
N ASP A 132 -6.34 -7.86 20.85
CA ASP A 132 -5.04 -7.94 20.18
C ASP A 132 -4.02 -8.73 21.01
N PHE A 133 -3.96 -8.47 22.32
CA PHE A 133 -3.08 -9.23 23.23
C PHE A 133 -3.44 -10.71 23.27
N LYS A 134 -4.72 -11.04 23.36
CA LYS A 134 -5.16 -12.45 23.34
C LYS A 134 -4.78 -13.14 22.04
N ILE A 135 -4.94 -12.46 20.90
CA ILE A 135 -4.57 -12.98 19.59
C ILE A 135 -3.07 -13.21 19.52
N SER A 136 -2.25 -12.22 19.90
CA SER A 136 -0.79 -12.35 19.88
C SER A 136 -0.33 -13.53 20.72
N MET A 137 -0.82 -13.64 21.96
CA MET A 137 -0.45 -14.74 22.85
C MET A 137 -0.91 -16.11 22.32
N ALA A 138 -2.09 -16.17 21.67
CA ALA A 138 -2.57 -17.39 21.04
C ALA A 138 -1.66 -17.84 19.91
N VAL A 139 -1.31 -16.90 19.02
CA VAL A 139 -0.44 -17.14 17.87
C VAL A 139 0.94 -17.63 18.33
N ASP A 140 1.55 -16.94 19.30
CA ASP A 140 2.86 -17.29 19.83
C ASP A 140 2.86 -18.69 20.47
N GLU A 141 1.80 -19.03 21.20
CA GLU A 141 1.68 -20.35 21.83
C GLU A 141 1.43 -21.46 20.79
N ILE A 142 0.66 -21.19 19.73
CA ILE A 142 0.46 -22.14 18.63
C ILE A 142 1.77 -22.37 17.88
N ALA A 143 2.52 -21.31 17.58
CA ALA A 143 3.82 -21.43 16.92
C ALA A 143 4.77 -22.33 17.74
N ARG A 144 4.77 -22.14 19.08
CA ARG A 144 5.55 -22.96 20.00
C ARG A 144 5.09 -24.42 20.08
N LEU A 145 3.78 -24.67 20.10
CA LEU A 145 3.21 -26.03 20.22
C LEU A 145 3.44 -26.85 18.94
N GLU A 146 3.24 -26.23 17.79
CA GLU A 146 3.40 -26.86 16.48
C GLU A 146 4.84 -26.78 15.95
N SER A 147 5.75 -26.14 16.70
CA SER A 147 7.16 -25.95 16.35
C SER A 147 7.35 -25.28 14.98
N ILE A 148 6.51 -24.29 14.68
CA ILE A 148 6.60 -23.46 13.49
C ILE A 148 7.83 -22.58 13.65
N GLN A 149 8.82 -22.75 12.78
CA GLN A 149 10.03 -21.94 12.76
C GLN A 149 10.31 -21.49 11.34
N VAL A 150 10.57 -20.20 11.19
CA VAL A 150 10.94 -19.62 9.91
C VAL A 150 12.38 -20.03 9.60
N PRO A 151 12.65 -20.69 8.47
CA PRO A 151 14.00 -21.07 8.13
C PRO A 151 14.82 -19.81 7.80
N GLY A 152 16.07 -19.77 8.27
CA GLY A 152 16.91 -18.56 8.19
C GLY A 152 17.09 -17.98 6.78
N TYR A 153 17.03 -18.82 5.74
CA TYR A 153 17.13 -18.34 4.36
C TYR A 153 15.93 -17.48 3.94
N GLN A 154 14.72 -17.77 4.43
CA GLN A 154 13.54 -16.95 4.14
C GLN A 154 13.61 -15.59 4.83
N ILE A 155 14.18 -15.57 6.04
CA ILE A 155 14.44 -14.31 6.77
C ILE A 155 15.42 -13.45 5.98
N ASP A 156 16.52 -14.05 5.50
CA ASP A 156 17.55 -13.34 4.75
C ASP A 156 17.02 -12.84 3.38
N GLU A 157 16.20 -13.64 2.70
CA GLU A 157 15.52 -13.27 1.45
C GLU A 157 14.55 -12.10 1.66
N GLN A 158 13.74 -12.13 2.72
CA GLN A 158 12.81 -11.05 3.04
C GLN A 158 13.53 -9.76 3.43
N ILE A 159 14.63 -9.85 4.20
CA ILE A 159 15.47 -8.68 4.52
C ILE A 159 16.07 -8.09 3.25
N GLN A 160 16.52 -8.92 2.30
CA GLN A 160 17.06 -8.42 1.04
C GLN A 160 15.97 -7.73 0.21
N SER A 161 14.77 -8.32 0.13
CA SER A 161 13.62 -7.72 -0.55
C SER A 161 13.27 -6.35 0.03
N LEU A 162 13.24 -6.22 1.37
CA LEU A 162 13.03 -4.96 2.07
C LEU A 162 14.09 -3.90 1.71
N LYS A 163 15.37 -4.29 1.70
CA LYS A 163 16.47 -3.38 1.32
C LYS A 163 16.38 -2.94 -0.13
N ASP A 164 16.03 -3.85 -1.03
CA ASP A 164 15.86 -3.55 -2.45
C ASP A 164 14.67 -2.62 -2.69
N GLN A 165 13.59 -2.76 -1.91
CA GLN A 165 12.44 -1.87 -1.96
C GLN A 165 12.76 -0.48 -1.39
N ALA A 166 13.36 -0.40 -0.20
CA ALA A 166 13.79 0.86 0.39
C ALA A 166 14.79 1.61 -0.50
N ALA A 167 15.70 0.89 -1.17
CA ALA A 167 16.62 1.49 -2.15
C ALA A 167 15.89 2.07 -3.38
N LYS A 168 14.80 1.44 -3.83
CA LYS A 168 13.95 2.00 -4.91
C LYS A 168 13.19 3.24 -4.46
N GLU A 169 12.79 3.28 -3.19
CA GLU A 169 12.07 4.39 -2.57
C GLU A 169 13.01 5.53 -2.11
N GLY A 170 14.33 5.32 -2.21
CA GLY A 170 15.35 6.32 -1.88
C GLY A 170 15.64 6.45 -0.39
N GLN A 171 15.21 5.49 0.42
CA GLN A 171 15.50 5.42 1.86
C GLN A 171 16.86 4.77 2.13
N ASP A 172 17.60 5.32 3.10
CA ASP A 172 18.88 4.78 3.52
C ASP A 172 18.67 3.69 4.58
N THR A 173 18.89 2.43 4.20
CA THR A 173 18.77 1.27 5.11
C THR A 173 20.05 1.01 5.93
N SER A 174 21.09 1.84 5.78
CA SER A 174 22.37 1.66 6.46
C SER A 174 22.34 2.06 7.94
N GLU A 175 21.40 2.91 8.35
CA GLU A 175 21.21 3.32 9.74
C GLU A 175 20.28 2.37 10.52
N MET A 176 19.56 1.48 9.81
CA MET A 176 18.66 0.52 10.44
C MET A 176 19.43 -0.57 11.19
N ASP A 177 19.06 -0.82 12.45
CA ASP A 177 19.59 -1.93 13.24
C ASP A 177 19.17 -3.28 12.61
N ASN A 178 20.14 -3.94 11.96
CA ASN A 178 19.93 -5.21 11.26
C ASN A 178 19.40 -6.31 12.19
N GLU A 179 19.72 -6.29 13.48
CA GLU A 179 19.23 -7.27 14.45
C GLU A 179 17.74 -7.04 14.77
N GLN A 180 17.33 -5.77 14.94
CA GLN A 180 15.92 -5.43 15.15
C GLN A 180 15.07 -5.73 13.91
N MET A 181 15.57 -5.38 12.72
CA MET A 181 14.90 -5.72 11.46
C MET A 181 14.75 -7.23 11.31
N ARG A 182 15.79 -8.01 11.61
CA ARG A 182 15.73 -9.47 11.56
C ARG A 182 14.64 -10.04 12.47
N ARG A 183 14.56 -9.58 13.72
CA ARG A 183 13.53 -10.03 14.67
C ARG A 183 12.12 -9.67 14.23
N LYS A 184 11.92 -8.47 13.66
CA LYS A 184 10.62 -8.03 13.13
C LYS A 184 10.19 -8.89 11.94
N VAL A 185 11.12 -9.16 11.02
CA VAL A 185 10.89 -10.05 9.87
C VAL A 185 10.54 -11.46 10.32
N GLU A 186 11.32 -12.02 11.26
CA GLU A 186 11.09 -13.35 11.81
C GLU A 186 9.71 -13.46 12.46
N SER A 187 9.35 -12.54 13.36
CA SER A 187 8.03 -12.52 14.02
C SER A 187 6.87 -12.36 13.03
N THR A 188 7.05 -11.56 11.97
CA THR A 188 6.01 -11.36 10.96
C THR A 188 5.81 -12.61 10.12
N LEU A 189 6.90 -13.26 9.68
CA LEU A 189 6.86 -14.51 8.92
C LEU A 189 6.29 -15.65 9.78
N GLU A 190 6.68 -15.77 11.04
CA GLU A 190 6.17 -16.78 11.96
C GLU A 190 4.66 -16.61 12.17
N ARG A 191 4.20 -15.38 12.46
CA ARG A 191 2.78 -15.08 12.59
C ARG A 191 2.01 -15.47 11.33
N ARG A 192 2.55 -15.15 10.16
CA ARG A 192 1.94 -15.53 8.87
C ARG A 192 1.83 -17.05 8.74
N MET A 193 2.91 -17.79 8.99
CA MET A 193 2.90 -19.26 8.93
C MET A 193 1.90 -19.89 9.90
N VAL A 194 1.69 -19.30 11.08
CA VAL A 194 0.66 -19.74 12.02
C VAL A 194 -0.74 -19.54 11.44
N TYR A 195 -1.03 -18.38 10.85
CA TYR A 195 -2.33 -18.15 10.22
C TYR A 195 -2.57 -19.06 9.02
N ASP A 196 -1.54 -19.34 8.22
CA ASP A 196 -1.63 -20.28 7.10
C ASP A 196 -1.90 -21.70 7.60
N PHE A 197 -1.19 -22.16 8.64
CA PHE A 197 -1.47 -23.43 9.30
C PHE A 197 -2.89 -23.51 9.87
N LEU A 198 -3.35 -22.45 10.54
CA LEU A 198 -4.71 -22.38 11.06
C LEU A 198 -5.74 -22.42 9.94
N ALA A 199 -5.48 -21.79 8.81
CA ALA A 199 -6.38 -21.83 7.66
C ALA A 199 -6.49 -23.22 7.03
N GLU A 200 -5.41 -24.01 7.03
CA GLU A 200 -5.43 -25.39 6.54
C GLU A 200 -6.20 -26.36 7.45
N VAL A 201 -6.18 -26.11 8.76
CA VAL A 201 -6.79 -26.99 9.77
C VAL A 201 -8.21 -26.57 10.13
N ALA A 202 -8.53 -25.27 10.05
CA ALA A 202 -9.83 -24.74 10.42
C ALA A 202 -10.90 -25.05 9.36
N ASP A 203 -12.13 -25.23 9.84
CA ASP A 203 -13.32 -25.34 8.99
C ASP A 203 -13.74 -23.94 8.54
N LEU A 204 -13.19 -23.49 7.41
CA LEU A 204 -13.45 -22.18 6.83
C LEU A 204 -14.51 -22.30 5.72
N GLU A 205 -15.64 -21.63 5.92
CA GLU A 205 -16.63 -21.41 4.85
C GLU A 205 -16.31 -20.08 4.16
N VAL A 206 -15.91 -20.15 2.89
CA VAL A 206 -15.63 -18.96 2.06
C VAL A 206 -16.85 -18.68 1.21
N GLU A 207 -17.54 -17.58 1.50
CA GLU A 207 -18.62 -17.05 0.67
C GLU A 207 -18.05 -15.88 -0.14
N TYR A 208 -17.93 -16.07 -1.46
CA TYR A 208 -17.56 -14.99 -2.36
C TYR A 208 -18.78 -14.09 -2.51
N VAL A 209 -18.67 -12.87 -1.99
CA VAL A 209 -19.60 -11.81 -2.35
C VAL A 209 -19.21 -11.38 -3.75
N GLU A 210 -19.94 -11.83 -4.76
CA GLU A 210 -19.87 -11.20 -6.07
C GLU A 210 -20.33 -9.75 -5.87
N GLU A 211 -19.38 -8.83 -5.80
CA GLU A 211 -19.69 -7.42 -6.08
C GLU A 211 -20.12 -7.38 -7.55
N GLU A 212 -21.43 -7.54 -7.79
CA GLU A 212 -22.01 -7.30 -9.10
C GLU A 212 -21.51 -5.94 -9.57
N PHE A 213 -20.98 -5.89 -10.80
CA PHE A 213 -20.55 -4.67 -11.46
C PHE A 213 -21.59 -3.57 -11.25
N ASP A 214 -21.30 -2.65 -10.33
CA ASP A 214 -22.21 -1.56 -10.01
C ASP A 214 -22.05 -0.53 -11.13
N GLU A 215 -22.84 -0.73 -12.19
CA GLU A 215 -22.91 0.16 -13.35
C GLU A 215 -23.17 1.61 -12.92
N ALA A 216 -23.86 1.83 -11.79
CA ALA A 216 -24.10 3.15 -11.23
C ALA A 216 -22.86 3.72 -10.51
N LEU A 217 -22.05 2.89 -9.83
CA LEU A 217 -20.78 3.31 -9.27
C LEU A 217 -19.77 3.69 -10.36
N MET A 218 -19.72 2.91 -11.45
CA MET A 218 -18.89 3.23 -12.62
C MET A 218 -19.34 4.53 -13.31
N GLU A 219 -20.65 4.73 -13.48
CA GLU A 219 -21.20 5.98 -14.01
C GLU A 219 -20.87 7.17 -13.10
N LYS A 220 -20.87 6.95 -11.78
CA LYS A 220 -20.50 7.95 -10.78
C LYS A 220 -19.00 8.26 -10.77
N LEU A 221 -18.12 7.26 -10.83
CA LEU A 221 -16.67 7.42 -10.93
C LEU A 221 -16.28 8.08 -12.26
N ALA A 222 -16.96 7.71 -13.35
CA ALA A 222 -16.79 8.38 -14.64
C ALA A 222 -17.21 9.85 -14.56
N ALA A 223 -18.29 10.17 -13.84
CA ALA A 223 -18.73 11.55 -13.59
C ALA A 223 -17.79 12.32 -12.65
N GLU A 224 -17.24 11.68 -11.63
CA GLU A 224 -16.31 12.31 -10.67
C GLU A 224 -14.94 12.58 -11.30
N SER A 225 -14.42 11.65 -12.10
CA SER A 225 -13.21 11.87 -12.91
C SER A 225 -13.43 12.97 -13.96
N LEU A 226 -14.65 13.10 -14.51
CA LEU A 226 -15.03 14.24 -15.37
C LEU A 226 -14.96 15.56 -14.57
N ALA A 227 -15.54 15.58 -13.38
CA ALA A 227 -15.55 16.75 -12.50
C ALA A 227 -14.15 17.14 -11.99
N ARG A 228 -13.25 16.18 -11.77
CA ARG A 228 -11.86 16.43 -11.36
C ARG A 228 -11.01 17.02 -12.49
N GLU A 229 -11.19 16.53 -13.71
CA GLU A 229 -10.59 17.14 -14.91
C GLU A 229 -11.13 18.55 -15.15
N GLU A 230 -12.45 18.76 -15.04
CA GLU A 230 -13.10 20.09 -15.12
C GLU A 230 -12.57 21.07 -14.05
N ALA A 231 -12.24 20.58 -12.85
CA ALA A 231 -11.69 21.40 -11.78
C ALA A 231 -10.20 21.75 -12.01
N GLN A 232 -9.39 20.82 -12.53
CA GLN A 232 -7.97 21.08 -12.84
C GLN A 232 -7.80 22.03 -14.04
N GLU A 233 -8.64 21.95 -15.07
CA GLU A 233 -8.65 22.92 -16.17
C GLU A 233 -9.07 24.34 -15.72
N SER A 234 -9.82 24.48 -14.61
CA SER A 234 -10.19 25.79 -14.04
C SER A 234 -9.06 26.48 -13.25
N ALA A 235 -8.01 25.74 -12.86
CA ALA A 235 -6.92 26.23 -12.00
C ALA A 235 -5.59 26.48 -12.74
N GLY A 236 -5.36 25.84 -13.89
CA GLY A 236 -4.13 26.00 -14.68
C GLY A 236 -4.33 26.87 -15.92
N GLY A 237 -4.07 28.18 -15.81
CA GLY A 237 -4.26 29.07 -16.95
C GLY A 237 -3.67 30.46 -16.82
N GLU A 238 -2.43 30.60 -16.34
CA GLU A 238 -1.58 31.74 -16.71
C GLU A 238 -0.37 31.23 -17.50
N VAL A 239 -0.51 31.20 -18.82
CA VAL A 239 0.62 31.42 -19.73
C VAL A 239 0.11 32.22 -20.92
N ALA A 240 0.69 33.41 -21.04
CA ALA A 240 0.32 34.46 -21.96
C ALA A 240 0.65 34.13 -23.43
N ALA A 241 -0.06 34.88 -24.27
CA ALA A 241 -0.18 34.78 -25.70
C ALA A 241 1.13 34.89 -26.52
N ALA A 242 1.00 34.31 -27.71
CA ALA A 242 1.73 34.51 -28.95
C ALA A 242 2.34 35.90 -29.21
N GLU A 243 3.46 35.90 -29.92
CA GLU A 243 3.75 36.89 -30.95
C GLU A 243 4.47 36.22 -32.14
N GLU A 244 3.84 36.20 -33.32
CA GLU A 244 4.53 35.97 -34.60
C GLU A 244 5.29 37.25 -35.00
N PRO A 245 6.34 37.19 -35.85
CA PRO A 245 6.04 37.51 -37.26
C PRO A 245 6.90 36.80 -38.34
N GLN A 246 6.22 36.52 -39.46
CA GLN A 246 6.58 36.72 -40.87
C GLN A 246 7.65 35.87 -41.59
N ALA A 247 7.23 35.44 -42.78
CA ALA A 247 7.95 34.67 -43.79
C ALA A 247 9.00 35.48 -44.58
N ALA A 248 10.12 34.82 -44.92
CA ALA A 248 10.93 35.11 -46.10
C ALA A 248 11.66 33.84 -46.59
N VAL A 249 11.73 33.72 -47.91
CA VAL A 249 12.16 32.60 -48.76
C VAL A 249 13.69 32.44 -48.81
N GLU A 250 14.21 31.20 -48.83
CA GLU A 250 15.27 30.71 -49.75
C GLU A 250 15.57 29.19 -49.55
N GLU A 251 15.44 28.40 -50.62
CA GLU A 251 16.00 27.03 -50.78
C GLU A 251 17.45 27.11 -51.38
N PRO A 252 18.18 25.99 -51.59
CA PRO A 252 19.00 25.18 -50.66
C PRO A 252 20.50 25.21 -51.11
N PRO A 253 21.46 24.39 -50.58
CA PRO A 253 21.67 23.04 -51.16
C PRO A 253 22.30 21.94 -50.23
N GLU A 254 21.90 20.69 -50.50
CA GLU A 254 22.70 19.46 -50.78
C GLU A 254 23.89 18.96 -49.90
N ALA A 255 23.91 17.61 -49.78
CA ALA A 255 25.02 16.67 -49.47
C ALA A 255 25.27 16.31 -47.98
N ALA A 256 25.49 15.05 -47.55
CA ALA A 256 25.56 13.74 -48.20
C ALA A 256 25.45 12.61 -47.13
N ALA A 257 24.76 11.53 -47.51
CA ALA A 257 25.05 10.10 -47.34
C ALA A 257 26.08 9.60 -46.29
N GLU A 258 25.68 8.64 -45.44
CA GLU A 258 26.31 7.30 -45.31
C GLU A 258 25.51 6.38 -44.35
N GLU A 259 24.93 5.30 -44.90
CA GLU A 259 24.76 3.97 -44.26
C GLU A 259 26.09 3.17 -44.46
N PRO A 260 26.35 1.96 -43.89
CA PRO A 260 25.44 1.02 -43.19
C PRO A 260 26.07 0.33 -41.93
N ALA A 261 25.31 -0.55 -41.25
CA ALA A 261 25.66 -1.99 -41.07
C ALA A 261 24.93 -2.66 -39.89
N GLN A 262 24.43 -3.86 -40.19
CA GLN A 262 23.69 -4.83 -39.37
C GLN A 262 24.61 -5.67 -38.46
N ALA A 263 24.05 -6.24 -37.39
CA ALA A 263 24.46 -7.55 -36.88
C ALA A 263 23.32 -8.24 -36.10
N GLU A 264 22.87 -9.37 -36.64
CA GLU A 264 21.97 -10.37 -36.04
C GLU A 264 22.70 -11.23 -34.98
N ALA A 265 21.97 -11.79 -34.01
CA ALA A 265 22.29 -13.10 -33.44
C ALA A 265 21.05 -13.78 -32.82
N THR A 266 20.64 -14.86 -33.47
CA THR A 266 19.61 -15.85 -33.12
C THR A 266 20.22 -16.99 -32.29
N ILE A 267 19.55 -17.49 -31.23
CA ILE A 267 19.73 -18.87 -30.72
C ILE A 267 18.40 -19.41 -30.15
N GLU A 268 18.05 -20.64 -30.56
CA GLU A 268 16.95 -21.53 -30.14
C GLU A 268 17.58 -22.96 -29.91
N PRO A 269 16.89 -24.03 -29.44
CA PRO A 269 16.71 -24.46 -28.03
C PRO A 269 17.12 -25.93 -27.65
N GLU A 270 16.95 -26.28 -26.34
CA GLU A 270 16.74 -27.61 -25.66
C GLU A 270 17.83 -28.73 -25.62
N PRO A 271 17.82 -29.78 -24.72
CA PRO A 271 16.67 -30.51 -24.12
C PRO A 271 16.66 -31.00 -22.62
N ALA A 272 15.43 -31.26 -22.12
CA ALA A 272 14.83 -32.34 -21.26
C ALA A 272 15.43 -32.96 -19.94
N GLN A 273 14.68 -32.77 -18.82
CA GLN A 273 13.98 -33.72 -17.87
C GLN A 273 14.71 -34.86 -17.07
N PRO A 274 14.19 -35.44 -15.93
CA PRO A 274 12.76 -35.64 -15.56
C PRO A 274 12.33 -35.49 -14.07
N GLU A 275 11.05 -35.86 -13.88
CA GLU A 275 10.00 -35.60 -12.89
C GLU A 275 10.12 -36.23 -11.48
N ALA A 276 9.38 -35.66 -10.53
CA ALA A 276 8.72 -36.39 -9.43
C ALA A 276 7.39 -35.71 -9.05
N GLU A 277 6.30 -36.47 -9.14
CA GLU A 277 4.91 -36.10 -8.87
C GLU A 277 4.62 -35.83 -7.38
N SER A 278 3.75 -34.84 -7.10
CA SER A 278 2.79 -34.93 -5.99
C SER A 278 1.57 -34.04 -6.21
N VAL A 279 0.47 -34.71 -6.58
CA VAL A 279 -0.97 -34.51 -6.29
C VAL A 279 -1.45 -33.11 -5.87
N ILE A 280 -2.38 -32.61 -6.69
CA ILE A 280 -3.13 -31.36 -6.62
C ILE A 280 -4.25 -31.44 -5.56
N GLY A 281 -4.29 -30.45 -4.66
CA GLY A 281 -5.48 -29.99 -3.96
C GLY A 281 -5.71 -28.53 -4.34
N ASP A 282 -6.89 -28.23 -4.87
CA ASP A 282 -7.26 -26.96 -5.49
C ASP A 282 -7.57 -25.90 -4.42
N GLY A 283 -6.70 -24.91 -4.31
CA GLY A 283 -6.82 -23.68 -3.53
C GLY A 283 -5.91 -22.63 -4.19
N PRO A 284 -6.21 -21.32 -4.12
CA PRO A 284 -5.49 -20.34 -4.92
C PRO A 284 -4.03 -20.31 -4.46
N ALA A 285 -3.15 -20.78 -5.33
CA ALA A 285 -1.71 -20.76 -5.12
C ALA A 285 -1.25 -19.31 -5.25
N SER A 286 -1.16 -18.59 -4.13
CA SER A 286 -0.39 -17.36 -4.09
C SER A 286 1.06 -17.69 -4.47
N SER A 287 1.60 -16.94 -5.43
CA SER A 287 2.98 -17.14 -5.84
C SER A 287 3.90 -16.64 -4.72
N LYS A 288 5.01 -17.34 -4.46
CA LYS A 288 5.98 -16.96 -3.41
C LYS A 288 6.44 -15.51 -3.51
N ASP A 289 6.46 -14.94 -4.72
CA ASP A 289 6.84 -13.54 -4.96
C ASP A 289 5.78 -12.55 -4.45
N GLU A 290 4.48 -12.87 -4.51
CA GLU A 290 3.39 -12.04 -3.98
C GLU A 290 3.39 -12.05 -2.44
N ASP A 291 3.71 -13.20 -1.86
CA ASP A 291 3.81 -13.37 -0.42
C ASP A 291 4.96 -12.58 0.21
N VAL A 292 6.06 -12.44 -0.52
CA VAL A 292 7.22 -11.63 -0.14
C VAL A 292 6.88 -10.14 -0.23
N ASP A 293 6.15 -9.70 -1.26
CA ASP A 293 5.78 -8.29 -1.45
C ASP A 293 4.82 -7.78 -0.35
N LEU A 294 3.80 -8.57 -0.02
CA LEU A 294 2.89 -8.31 1.10
C LEU A 294 3.60 -8.21 2.45
N THR A 295 4.53 -9.14 2.68
CA THR A 295 5.33 -9.15 3.92
C THR A 295 6.24 -7.92 3.96
N SER A 296 6.84 -7.53 2.84
CA SER A 296 7.65 -6.32 2.74
C SER A 296 6.83 -5.07 3.00
N GLN A 297 5.62 -4.97 2.43
CA GLN A 297 4.75 -3.81 2.58
C GLN A 297 4.29 -3.60 4.03
N VAL A 298 3.92 -4.69 4.74
CA VAL A 298 3.54 -4.62 6.16
C VAL A 298 4.71 -4.15 7.03
N ILE A 299 5.92 -4.63 6.74
CA ILE A 299 7.12 -4.28 7.51
C ILE A 299 7.55 -2.84 7.20
N MET A 300 7.53 -2.41 5.94
CA MET A 300 7.85 -1.03 5.51
C MET A 300 6.90 -0.01 6.13
N ASN A 301 5.59 -0.28 6.12
CA ASN A 301 4.60 0.63 6.71
C ASN A 301 4.83 0.81 8.23
N PHE A 302 5.28 -0.25 8.90
CA PHE A 302 5.63 -0.20 10.32
C PHE A 302 7.01 0.43 10.59
N MET A 303 7.98 0.29 9.68
CA MET A 303 9.29 0.93 9.77
C MET A 303 9.19 2.45 9.60
N ASN A 304 8.42 2.91 8.60
CA ASN A 304 8.15 4.33 8.39
C ASN A 304 7.43 4.97 9.59
N SER A 305 6.66 4.19 10.37
CA SER A 305 6.01 4.68 11.60
C SER A 305 6.96 4.84 12.79
N GLN A 306 8.18 4.29 12.76
CA GLN A 306 9.16 4.36 13.87
C GLN A 306 10.33 5.32 13.61
N GLU A 307 10.66 5.60 12.35
CA GLU A 307 11.79 6.50 12.02
C GLU A 307 11.55 7.96 12.47
N ASP A 308 10.30 8.36 12.71
CA ASP A 308 9.97 9.70 13.22
C ASP A 308 10.14 9.87 14.75
N GLU A 309 10.45 8.80 15.49
CA GLU A 309 10.72 8.88 16.95
C GLU A 309 12.14 9.37 17.30
N GLU A 310 13.13 9.29 16.39
CA GLU A 310 14.52 9.70 16.70
C GLU A 310 14.84 11.18 16.40
N GLY A 311 13.84 11.99 16.00
CA GLY A 311 14.02 13.40 15.65
C GLY A 311 13.93 14.42 16.81
N ILE A 312 13.58 14.00 18.02
CA ILE A 312 13.48 14.90 19.19
C ILE A 312 14.68 14.64 20.11
N VAL A 313 15.81 15.27 19.77
CA VAL A 313 16.88 15.51 20.73
C VAL A 313 16.39 16.61 21.65
N ASP A 314 16.15 16.27 22.92
CA ASP A 314 16.00 17.22 24.02
C ASP A 314 17.26 18.11 24.07
N ASP A 315 17.13 19.37 23.66
CA ASP A 315 18.15 20.42 23.76
C ASP A 315 17.81 21.36 24.94
N ASP A 316 17.45 20.78 26.08
CA ASP A 316 17.15 21.48 27.34
C ASP A 316 17.89 20.81 28.51
N GLU A 317 19.05 21.37 28.89
CA GLU A 317 19.74 21.40 30.20
C GLU A 317 21.23 21.70 29.92
N ASP A 318 21.77 22.89 30.15
CA ASP A 318 22.14 23.38 31.48
C ASP A 318 22.19 24.93 31.52
N ASP A 319 21.26 25.53 32.25
CA ASP A 319 21.33 26.91 32.73
C ASP A 319 21.07 26.84 34.25
N ASP A 320 22.11 26.62 35.04
CA ASP A 320 22.29 27.08 36.44
C ASP A 320 23.53 26.42 37.08
N ASP A 321 24.62 27.18 37.26
CA ASP A 321 25.27 27.35 38.57
C ASP A 321 26.46 28.34 38.53
N GLU A 322 26.40 29.30 39.47
CA GLU A 322 27.37 30.36 39.92
C GLU A 322 27.46 31.73 39.21
#